data_AF-A0A0J1LNR0-F1
#
_entry.id   AF-A0A0J1LNR0-F1
#
_cell.length_a   1.000
_cell.length_b   1.000
_cell.length_c   1.000
_cell.angle_alpha   90.00
_cell.angle_beta   90.00
_cell.angle_gamma   90.00
#
_symmetry.space_group_name_H-M   'P 1'
#
loop_
_entity.id
_entity.type
_entity.pdbx_description
1 polymer ?
#
loop_
_entity_poly.entity_id
_entity_poly.type
_entity_poly.pdbx_seq_one_letter_code
_entity_poly.pdbx_strand_id
1 'polypeptide(L)'
;MKTLTVFDPAMCCSTGVCGSDVDQVLVDFSADVQWLKQRGIQVERYNLAQQPMSFVQNAKAKTFLEVSGAEGLPLLLLDGETVMAGRYPKRAELARWFGIPLEKVGLAPTSCCGGKSSCC
;
A
#
# COMPACT_ATOMS: atom_id res chain seq x y z
N MET A 1 4.78 -15.47 11.00
CA MET A 1 4.47 -14.05 10.75
C MET A 1 3.70 -13.99 9.46
N LYS A 2 2.67 -13.15 9.35
CA LYS A 2 1.92 -13.04 8.10
C LYS A 2 2.73 -12.25 7.07
N THR A 3 2.69 -12.67 5.80
CA THR A 3 3.34 -11.96 4.68
C THR A 3 2.29 -11.32 3.79
N LEU A 4 2.50 -10.04 3.44
CA LEU A 4 1.70 -9.35 2.42
C LEU A 4 2.37 -9.49 1.06
N THR A 5 1.68 -10.04 0.08
CA THR A 5 2.10 -10.03 -1.32
C THR A 5 1.16 -9.13 -2.12
N VAL A 6 1.72 -8.20 -2.87
CA VAL A 6 0.98 -7.22 -3.67
C VAL A 6 1.36 -7.41 -5.13
N PHE A 7 0.35 -7.59 -5.97
CA PHE A 7 0.46 -7.65 -7.41
C PHE A 7 -0.12 -6.35 -7.96
N ASP A 8 0.77 -5.45 -8.36
CA ASP A 8 0.45 -4.10 -8.84
C ASP A 8 0.16 -4.10 -10.35
N PRO A 9 -0.66 -3.16 -10.84
CA PRO A 9 -0.83 -2.96 -12.29
C PRO A 9 0.49 -2.69 -13.00
N ALA A 10 0.46 -2.72 -14.33
CA ALA A 10 1.60 -2.31 -15.14
C ALA A 10 1.87 -0.81 -14.91
N MET A 11 2.97 -0.49 -14.22
CA MET A 11 3.40 0.89 -13.97
C MET A 11 4.86 1.07 -14.42
N CYS A 12 5.28 2.31 -14.68
CA CYS A 12 6.65 2.61 -15.12
C CYS A 12 7.73 2.25 -14.07
N CYS A 13 7.38 2.23 -12.78
CA CYS A 13 8.27 1.89 -11.65
C CYS A 13 7.57 1.00 -10.62
N SER A 14 8.33 0.39 -9.71
CA SER A 14 7.84 -0.59 -8.72
C SER A 14 6.79 -0.04 -7.75
N THR A 15 6.77 1.27 -7.48
CA THR A 15 5.77 1.90 -6.60
C THR A 15 4.72 2.69 -7.37
N GLY A 16 4.94 2.96 -8.66
CA GLY A 16 4.13 3.87 -9.47
C GLY A 16 4.23 5.35 -9.08
N VAL A 17 5.21 5.72 -8.25
CA VAL A 17 5.44 7.11 -7.76
C VAL A 17 6.50 7.84 -8.62
N CYS A 18 6.57 7.55 -9.92
CA CYS A 18 7.53 8.13 -10.85
C CYS A 18 6.80 9.00 -11.87
N GLY A 19 7.13 10.28 -11.95
CA GLY A 19 6.53 11.24 -12.88
C GLY A 19 5.95 12.47 -12.19
N SER A 20 5.37 13.38 -12.98
CA SER A 20 4.74 14.61 -12.49
C SER A 20 3.27 14.43 -12.08
N ASP A 21 2.64 13.34 -12.52
CA ASP A 21 1.22 13.04 -12.29
C ASP A 21 1.09 11.77 -11.46
N VAL A 22 1.45 11.89 -10.18
CA VAL A 22 1.50 10.76 -9.25
C VAL A 22 0.15 10.60 -8.58
N ASP A 23 -0.41 9.38 -8.64
CA ASP A 23 -1.61 9.04 -7.89
C ASP A 23 -1.33 9.04 -6.37
N GLN A 24 -2.05 9.88 -5.63
CA GLN A 24 -1.94 10.00 -4.18
C GLN A 24 -2.18 8.66 -3.46
N VAL A 25 -3.01 7.77 -4.02
CA VAL A 25 -3.25 6.43 -3.45
C VAL A 25 -1.97 5.60 -3.44
N LEU A 26 -1.12 5.72 -4.48
CA LEU A 26 0.16 5.02 -4.57
C LEU A 26 1.19 5.61 -3.59
N VAL A 27 1.15 6.92 -3.36
CA VAL A 27 1.98 7.60 -2.35
C VAL A 27 1.62 7.09 -0.95
N ASP A 28 0.34 7.15 -0.60
CA ASP A 28 -0.17 6.72 0.70
C ASP A 28 0.15 5.25 0.95
N PHE A 29 -0.10 4.38 -0.04
CA PHE A 29 0.18 2.96 0.08
C PHE A 29 1.68 2.69 0.19
N SER A 30 2.53 3.41 -0.55
CA SER A 30 3.99 3.28 -0.44
C SER A 30 4.48 3.66 0.97
N ALA A 31 3.91 4.71 1.57
CA ALA A 31 4.19 5.09 2.95
C ALA A 31 3.72 4.02 3.95
N ASP A 32 2.54 3.43 3.73
CA ASP A 32 1.99 2.36 4.55
C ASP A 32 2.83 1.07 4.48
N VAL A 33 3.37 0.73 3.30
CA VAL A 33 4.29 -0.40 3.14
C VAL A 33 5.57 -0.18 3.94
N GLN A 34 6.13 1.03 3.95
CA GLN A 34 7.30 1.35 4.79
C GLN A 34 6.97 1.26 6.28
N TRP A 35 5.79 1.75 6.68
CA TRP A 35 5.30 1.64 8.06
C TRP A 35 5.16 0.19 8.54
N LEU A 36 4.72 -0.72 7.66
CA LEU A 36 4.68 -2.17 7.91
C LEU A 36 6.09 -2.76 8.04
N LYS A 37 7.00 -2.44 7.10
CA LYS A 37 8.39 -2.94 7.11
C LYS A 37 9.14 -2.54 8.38
N GLN A 38 8.94 -1.32 8.86
CA GLN A 38 9.50 -0.84 10.14
C GLN A 38 9.03 -1.66 11.36
N ARG A 39 7.90 -2.37 11.24
CA ARG A 39 7.35 -3.26 12.28
C ARG A 39 7.72 -4.72 12.07
N GLY A 40 8.67 -5.00 11.17
CA GLY A 40 9.14 -6.36 10.88
C GLY A 40 8.16 -7.18 10.03
N ILE A 41 7.17 -6.54 9.39
CA ILE A 41 6.23 -7.23 8.51
C ILE A 41 6.83 -7.32 7.11
N GLN A 42 6.85 -8.53 6.56
CA GLN A 42 7.32 -8.79 5.21
C GLN A 42 6.25 -8.35 4.20
N VAL A 43 6.68 -7.49 3.28
CA VAL A 43 5.85 -7.03 2.16
C VAL A 43 6.62 -7.22 0.86
N GLU A 44 6.04 -8.02 -0.03
CA GLU A 44 6.53 -8.28 -1.37
C GLU A 44 5.62 -7.58 -2.38
N ARG A 45 6.23 -6.88 -3.34
CA ARG A 45 5.49 -6.17 -4.39
C ARG A 45 6.02 -6.59 -5.76
N TYR A 46 5.11 -6.91 -6.66
CA TYR A 46 5.40 -7.25 -8.04
C TYR A 46 4.58 -6.35 -8.96
N ASN A 47 5.24 -5.70 -9.90
CA ASN A 47 4.62 -4.87 -10.92
C ASN A 47 4.54 -5.67 -12.22
N LEU A 48 3.37 -5.70 -12.86
CA LEU A 48 3.15 -6.51 -14.06
C LEU A 48 4.12 -6.16 -15.22
N ALA A 49 4.50 -4.90 -15.38
CA ALA A 49 5.42 -4.46 -16.42
C ALA A 49 6.88 -4.86 -16.16
N GLN A 50 7.28 -5.02 -14.89
CA GLN A 50 8.67 -5.28 -14.50
C GLN A 50 8.92 -6.75 -14.12
N GLN A 51 7.94 -7.41 -13.49
CA GLN A 51 8.02 -8.78 -13.02
C GLN A 51 6.83 -9.65 -13.49
N PRO A 52 6.53 -9.72 -14.81
CA PRO A 52 5.37 -10.48 -15.30
C PRO A 52 5.43 -11.97 -14.93
N MET A 53 6.63 -12.53 -14.83
CA MET A 53 6.81 -13.94 -14.45
C MET A 53 6.33 -14.26 -13.03
N SER A 54 6.32 -13.29 -12.10
CA SER A 54 5.77 -13.49 -10.75
C SER A 54 4.25 -13.71 -10.78
N PHE A 55 3.55 -13.09 -11.73
CA PHE A 55 2.10 -13.25 -11.90
C PHE A 55 1.75 -14.62 -12.47
N VAL A 56 2.59 -15.15 -13.37
CA VAL A 56 2.38 -16.48 -13.96
C VAL A 56 2.73 -17.61 -12.98
N GLN A 57 3.77 -17.41 -12.16
CA GLN A 57 4.24 -18.42 -11.19
C GLN A 57 3.35 -18.53 -9.95
N ASN A 58 2.65 -17.45 -9.57
CA ASN A 58 1.68 -17.50 -8.48
C ASN A 58 0.30 -17.91 -9.02
N ALA A 59 -0.18 -19.09 -8.61
CA ALA A 59 -1.44 -19.64 -9.12
C ALA A 59 -2.65 -18.70 -8.95
N LYS A 60 -2.74 -17.98 -7.83
CA LYS A 60 -3.86 -17.05 -7.59
C LYS A 60 -3.74 -15.79 -8.43
N ALA A 61 -2.54 -15.24 -8.58
CA ALA A 61 -2.33 -14.08 -9.45
C ALA A 61 -2.62 -14.44 -10.91
N LYS A 62 -2.19 -15.63 -11.37
CA LYS A 62 -2.48 -16.14 -12.70
C LYS A 62 -3.98 -16.28 -12.94
N THR A 63 -4.69 -16.99 -12.08
CA THR A 63 -6.16 -17.15 -12.20
C THR A 63 -6.88 -15.82 -12.12
N PHE A 64 -6.42 -14.90 -11.27
CA PHE A 64 -6.99 -13.56 -11.19
C PHE A 64 -6.88 -12.82 -12.53
N LEU A 65 -5.72 -12.83 -13.17
CA LEU A 65 -5.54 -12.21 -14.49
C LEU A 65 -6.40 -12.87 -15.58
N GLU A 66 -6.55 -14.20 -15.55
CA GLU A 66 -7.37 -14.94 -16.52
C GLU A 66 -8.86 -14.60 -16.40
N VAL A 67 -9.36 -14.35 -15.18
CA VAL A 67 -10.78 -14.10 -14.91
C VAL A 67 -11.14 -12.62 -14.94
N SER A 68 -10.31 -11.78 -14.32
CA SER A 68 -10.62 -10.36 -14.07
C SER A 68 -9.84 -9.39 -14.98
N GLY A 69 -8.85 -9.88 -15.72
CA GLY A 69 -7.98 -9.03 -16.53
C GLY A 69 -6.95 -8.26 -15.71
N ALA A 70 -6.04 -7.58 -16.41
CA ALA A 70 -5.02 -6.74 -15.77
C ALA A 70 -5.63 -5.45 -15.19
N GLU A 71 -6.79 -5.02 -15.69
CA GLU A 71 -7.55 -3.87 -15.23
C GLU A 71 -8.11 -4.05 -13.82
N GLY A 72 -8.23 -5.31 -13.35
CA GLY A 72 -8.67 -5.63 -11.99
C GLY A 72 -7.59 -5.43 -10.91
N LEU A 73 -6.34 -5.17 -11.29
CA LEU A 73 -5.24 -4.95 -10.34
C LEU A 73 -5.42 -3.62 -9.56
N PRO A 74 -4.87 -3.49 -8.34
CA PRO A 74 -3.96 -4.42 -7.67
C PRO A 74 -4.66 -5.64 -7.07
N LEU A 75 -3.95 -6.76 -6.93
CA LEU A 75 -4.36 -7.94 -6.17
C LEU A 75 -3.48 -8.08 -4.92
N LEU A 76 -4.10 -8.27 -3.75
CA LEU A 76 -3.40 -8.41 -2.48
C LEU A 76 -3.67 -9.78 -1.86
N LEU A 77 -2.58 -10.45 -1.49
CA LEU A 77 -2.59 -11.73 -0.80
C LEU A 77 -1.99 -11.58 0.61
N LEU A 78 -2.64 -12.18 1.60
CA LEU A 78 -2.13 -12.31 2.96
C LEU A 78 -1.88 -13.79 3.24
N ASP A 79 -0.63 -14.19 3.45
CA ASP A 79 -0.22 -15.61 3.55
C ASP A 79 -0.69 -16.44 2.34
N GLY A 80 -0.63 -15.83 1.16
CA GLY A 80 -1.10 -16.45 -0.08
C GLY A 80 -2.62 -16.45 -0.26
N GLU A 81 -3.42 -15.94 0.69
CA GLU A 81 -4.88 -15.83 0.58
C GLU A 81 -5.34 -14.46 0.07
N THR A 82 -6.24 -14.43 -0.91
CA THR A 82 -6.75 -13.16 -1.45
C THR A 82 -7.53 -12.41 -0.39
N VAL A 83 -7.09 -11.19 -0.08
CA VAL A 83 -7.75 -10.30 0.91
C VAL A 83 -8.34 -9.04 0.29
N MET A 84 -7.86 -8.62 -0.89
CA MET A 84 -8.34 -7.43 -1.59
C MET A 84 -7.95 -7.47 -3.07
N ALA A 85 -8.81 -6.89 -3.92
CA ALA A 85 -8.52 -6.67 -5.33
C ALA A 85 -9.12 -5.32 -5.80
N GLY A 86 -8.57 -4.73 -6.86
CA GLY A 86 -9.07 -3.52 -7.52
C GLY A 86 -8.79 -2.20 -6.79
N ARG A 87 -8.24 -2.24 -5.57
CA ARG A 87 -7.80 -1.04 -4.85
C ARG A 87 -6.72 -1.36 -3.83
N TYR A 88 -5.96 -0.35 -3.43
CA TYR A 88 -5.05 -0.45 -2.31
C TYR A 88 -5.78 -0.29 -0.96
N PRO A 89 -5.35 -1.00 0.09
CA PRO A 89 -5.92 -0.89 1.42
C PRO A 89 -5.50 0.42 2.08
N LYS A 90 -6.33 0.93 2.99
CA LYS A 90 -5.95 2.01 3.89
C LYS A 90 -5.16 1.48 5.09
N ARG A 91 -4.35 2.33 5.73
CA ARG A 91 -3.60 2.00 6.96
C ARG A 91 -4.41 1.25 8.02
N ALA A 92 -5.68 1.63 8.21
CA ALA A 92 -6.54 0.96 9.18
C ALA A 92 -6.87 -0.49 8.82
N GLU A 93 -7.01 -0.81 7.53
CA GLU A 93 -7.26 -2.17 7.04
C GLU A 93 -6.00 -3.03 7.20
N LEU A 94 -4.82 -2.46 6.86
CA LEU A 94 -3.53 -3.10 7.09
C LEU A 94 -3.31 -3.38 8.58
N ALA A 95 -3.56 -2.40 9.45
CA ALA A 95 -3.46 -2.56 10.89
C ALA A 95 -4.34 -3.72 11.40
N ARG A 96 -5.58 -3.83 10.90
CA ARG A 96 -6.48 -4.93 11.22
C ARG A 96 -5.94 -6.29 10.77
N TRP A 97 -5.35 -6.39 9.56
CA TRP A 97 -4.81 -7.65 9.04
C TRP A 97 -3.64 -8.19 9.86
N PHE A 98 -2.79 -7.28 10.35
CA PHE A 98 -1.57 -7.59 11.10
C PHE A 98 -1.71 -7.45 12.63
N GLY A 99 -2.90 -7.11 13.13
CA GLY A 99 -3.13 -6.94 14.57
C GLY A 99 -2.36 -5.76 15.18
N ILE A 100 -2.05 -4.73 14.40
CA ILE A 100 -1.32 -3.55 14.87
C ILE A 100 -2.33 -2.61 15.55
N PRO A 101 -2.11 -2.20 16.80
CA PRO A 101 -2.94 -1.19 17.43
C PRO A 101 -2.76 0.13 16.66
N LEU A 102 -3.84 0.68 16.13
CA LEU A 102 -3.84 2.06 15.65
C LEU A 102 -3.80 2.97 16.87
N GLU A 103 -2.63 3.51 17.19
CA GLU A 103 -2.59 4.66 18.07
C GLU A 103 -3.45 5.75 17.44
N LYS A 104 -4.44 6.25 18.19
CA LYS A 104 -5.12 7.47 17.80
C LYS A 104 -4.03 8.53 17.75
N VAL A 105 -3.57 8.86 16.55
CA VAL A 105 -2.84 10.11 16.34
C VAL A 105 -3.83 11.17 16.79
N GLY A 106 -3.67 11.64 18.02
CA GLY A 106 -4.34 12.82 18.48
C GLY A 106 -4.01 13.87 17.44
N LEU A 107 -5.03 14.34 16.73
CA LEU A 107 -5.00 15.66 16.15
C LEU A 107 -4.74 16.59 17.34
N ALA A 108 -3.47 16.81 17.66
CA ALA A 108 -3.07 17.89 18.51
C ALA A 108 -3.53 19.14 17.75
N PRO A 109 -4.45 19.94 18.27
CA PRO A 109 -4.73 21.22 17.66
C PRO A 109 -3.42 21.99 17.66
N THR A 110 -2.95 22.38 16.49
CA THR A 110 -1.85 23.34 16.32
C THR A 110 -2.30 24.69 16.86
N SER A 111 -2.22 24.83 18.19
CA SER A 111 -2.36 26.07 18.93
C SER A 111 -0.99 26.44 19.50
N CYS A 112 -0.05 26.76 18.61
CA CYS A 112 1.26 27.29 18.99
C CYS A 112 1.71 28.37 18.00
N CYS A 113 0.96 29.46 17.93
CA CYS A 113 1.45 30.78 17.51
C CYS A 113 0.80 31.85 18.39
N GLY A 114 1.11 31.80 19.70
CA GLY A 114 0.91 32.93 20.60
C GLY A 114 1.94 34.03 20.26
N GLY A 115 1.67 34.78 19.20
CA GLY A 115 2.42 35.99 18.89
C GLY A 115 2.06 37.09 19.89
N LYS A 116 2.89 37.26 20.92
CA LYS A 116 2.95 38.53 21.66
C LYS A 116 3.63 39.54 20.73
N SER A 117 2.83 40.34 20.03
CA SER A 117 3.31 41.53 19.32
C SER A 117 2.44 42.74 19.65
N SER A 118 2.76 43.38 20.77
CA SER A 118 2.76 44.84 20.96
C SER A 118 3.79 45.09 22.08
N CYS A 119 4.92 45.78 21.91
CA CYS A 119 5.17 47.07 21.25
C CYS A 119 4.16 48.14 21.69
N CYS A 120 4.28 48.56 22.95
CA CYS A 120 4.26 49.93 23.50
C CYS A 120 4.08 49.84 25.01
#